data_AF-A0A659QWD5-F1
#
_entry.id   AF-A0A659QWD5-F1
#
_cell.length_a   1.000
_cell.length_b   1.000
_cell.length_c   1.000
_cell.angle_alpha   90.00
_cell.angle_beta   90.00
_cell.angle_gamma   90.00
#
_symmetry.space_group_name_H-M   'P 1'
#
loop_
_entity.id
_entity.type
_entity.pdbx_description
1 polymer ?
#
loop_
_entity_poly.entity_id
_entity_poly.type
_entity_poly.pdbx_seq_one_letter_code
_entity_poly.pdbx_strand_id
1 'polypeptide(L)' 'APGFAAVADIVVIMVHIYAALWVKGTITAMVEGWVTRSWAKKHHPRWYREVRKTTEKETE' A
#
# COMPACT_ATOMS: atom_id res chain seq x y z
N ALA A 1 27.12 -16.22 13.23
CA ALA A 1 26.85 -15.40 14.43
C ALA A 1 25.40 -14.89 14.36
N PRO A 2 24.53 -15.24 15.31
CA PRO A 2 23.09 -14.94 15.27
C PRO A 2 22.73 -13.45 15.32
N GLY A 3 23.69 -12.56 15.60
CA GLY A 3 23.44 -11.11 15.71
C GLY A 3 23.09 -10.39 14.40
N PHE A 4 23.50 -10.91 13.23
CA PHE A 4 23.23 -10.24 11.94
C PHE A 4 21.76 -10.27 11.54
N ALA A 5 21.03 -11.31 11.93
CA ALA A 5 19.60 -11.43 11.63
C ALA A 5 18.78 -10.36 12.35
N ALA A 6 19.04 -10.13 13.64
CA ALA A 6 18.35 -9.10 14.42
C ALA A 6 18.59 -7.69 13.86
N VAL A 7 19.81 -7.39 13.42
CA VAL A 7 20.13 -6.09 12.81
C VAL A 7 19.42 -5.93 11.46
N ALA A 8 19.38 -6.98 10.64
CA ALA A 8 18.69 -6.95 9.35
C ALA A 8 17.19 -6.69 9.52
N ASP A 9 16.53 -7.36 10.47
CA ASP A 9 15.09 -7.16 10.72
C ASP A 9 14.78 -5.72 11.18
N ILE A 10 15.61 -5.15 12.06
CA ILE A 10 15.46 -3.76 12.49
C ILE A 10 15.55 -2.80 11.30
N VAL A 11 16.53 -3.01 10.40
CA VAL A 11 16.70 -2.18 9.20
C VAL A 11 15.52 -2.33 8.25
N VAL A 12 15.02 -3.55 8.04
CA VAL A 12 13.84 -3.81 7.20
C VAL A 12 12.62 -3.09 7.76
N ILE A 13 12.37 -3.18 9.07
CA ILE A 13 11.26 -2.49 9.73
C ILE A 13 11.39 -0.97 9.58
N MET A 14 12.58 -0.41 9.77
CA MET A 14 12.82 1.02 9.58
C MET A 14 12.49 1.47 8.15
N VAL A 15 12.99 0.75 7.14
CA VAL A 15 12.72 1.04 5.73
C VAL A 15 11.22 0.89 5.43
N HIS A 16 10.57 -0.11 5.99
CA HIS A 16 9.14 -0.34 5.82
C HIS A 16 8.29 0.81 6.36
N ILE A 17 8.56 1.27 7.58
CA ILE A 17 7.89 2.43 8.18
C ILE A 17 8.14 3.69 7.36
N TYR A 18 9.38 3.89 6.90
CA TYR A 18 9.72 5.05 6.07
C TYR A 18 8.96 5.04 4.74
N ALA A 19 8.84 3.88 4.09
CA ALA A 19 8.05 3.74 2.87
C ALA A 19 6.55 4.03 3.10
N ALA A 20 5.99 3.57 4.22
CA ALA A 20 4.60 3.84 4.61
C ALA A 20 4.35 5.34 4.90
N LEU A 21 5.33 6.06 5.45
CA LEU A 21 5.23 7.51 5.67
C LEU A 21 5.43 8.31 4.38
N TRP A 22 6.27 7.82 3.46
CA TRP A 22 6.59 8.53 2.21
C TRP A 22 5.42 8.52 1.21
N VAL A 23 4.67 7.40 1.16
CA VAL A 23 3.50 7.27 0.29
C VAL A 23 2.26 7.83 1.00
N LYS A 24 1.99 9.13 0.81
CA LYS A 24 0.79 9.79 1.36
C LYS A 24 -0.48 8.99 1.07
N GLY A 25 -1.21 8.61 2.11
CA GLY A 25 -2.45 7.84 2.04
C GLY A 25 -2.31 6.33 2.28
N THR A 26 -1.10 5.76 2.36
CA THR A 26 -0.93 4.34 2.74
C THR A 26 -1.25 4.09 4.20
N ILE A 27 -0.94 5.01 5.12
CA ILE A 27 -1.30 4.88 6.54
C ILE A 27 -2.82 4.85 6.72
N THR A 28 -3.54 5.79 6.09
CA THR A 28 -5.01 5.81 6.08
C THR A 28 -5.57 4.52 5.49
N ALA A 29 -4.96 3.99 4.41
CA ALA A 29 -5.35 2.70 3.85
C ALA A 29 -5.18 1.54 4.83
N MET A 30 -4.13 1.56 5.65
CA MET A 30 -3.80 0.49 6.60
C MET A 30 -4.67 0.56 7.87
N VAL A 31 -5.03 1.78 8.31
CA VAL A 31 -5.82 2.00 9.52
C VAL A 31 -7.32 1.99 9.23
N GLU A 32 -7.76 2.65 8.17
CA GLU A 32 -9.18 2.79 7.82
C GLU A 32 -9.65 1.72 6.82
N GLY A 33 -8.72 1.02 6.16
CA GLY A 33 -9.04 -0.06 5.21
C GLY A 33 -9.48 0.41 3.82
N TRP A 34 -9.40 1.71 3.51
CA TRP A 34 -9.80 2.25 2.20
C TRP A 34 -8.78 3.25 1.63
N VAL A 35 -8.72 3.32 0.29
CA VAL A 35 -7.80 4.21 -0.44
C VAL A 35 -8.58 5.21 -1.27
N THR A 36 -8.02 6.42 -1.42
CA THR A 36 -8.60 7.41 -2.33
C THR A 36 -8.44 6.98 -3.80
N ARG A 37 -9.43 7.32 -4.65
CA ARG A 37 -9.38 7.02 -6.10
C ARG A 37 -8.13 7.61 -6.76
N SER A 38 -7.72 8.81 -6.35
CA SER A 38 -6.51 9.48 -6.85
C SER A 38 -5.23 8.72 -6.47
N TRP A 39 -5.17 8.16 -5.25
CA TRP A 39 -4.04 7.33 -4.83
C TRP A 39 -3.99 6.03 -5.63
N ALA A 40 -5.13 5.34 -5.76
CA ALA A 40 -5.25 4.09 -6.50
C ALA A 40 -4.82 4.26 -7.97
N LYS A 41 -5.27 5.35 -8.62
CA LYS A 41 -4.86 5.68 -10.00
C LYS A 41 -3.36 5.93 -10.14
N LYS A 42 -2.72 6.56 -9.14
CA LYS A 42 -1.31 6.97 -9.19
C LYS A 42 -0.34 5.83 -8.82
N HIS A 43 -0.67 5.03 -7.81
CA HIS A 43 0.22 3.98 -7.29
C HIS A 43 -0.13 2.58 -7.82
N HIS A 44 -1.41 2.32 -8.10
CA HIS A 44 -1.91 1.03 -8.60
C HIS A 44 -2.83 1.18 -9.82
N PRO A 45 -2.32 1.73 -10.95
CA PRO A 45 -3.15 2.05 -12.11
C PRO A 45 -3.80 0.81 -12.76
N ARG A 46 -3.17 -0.37 -12.69
CA ARG A 46 -3.74 -1.63 -13.20
C ARG A 46 -4.93 -2.08 -12.37
N TRP A 47 -4.72 -2.23 -11.06
CA TRP A 47 -5.78 -2.59 -10.11
C TRP A 47 -6.94 -1.60 -10.14
N TYR A 48 -6.66 -0.28 -10.20
CA TYR A 48 -7.72 0.73 -10.31
C TYR A 48 -8.60 0.52 -11.55
N ARG A 49 -8.02 0.15 -12.70
CA ARG A 49 -8.80 -0.17 -13.92
C ARG A 49 -9.61 -1.45 -13.76
N GLU A 50 -9.08 -2.47 -13.10
CA GLU A 50 -9.79 -3.73 -12.84
C GLU A 50 -10.99 -3.51 -11.93
N VAL A 51 -10.79 -2.86 -10.76
CA VAL A 51 -11.87 -2.54 -9.82
C VAL A 51 -12.98 -1.76 -10.52
N ARG A 52 -12.64 -0.75 -11.32
CA ARG A 52 -13.64 0.03 -12.08
C ARG A 52 -14.46 -0.83 -13.03
N LYS A 53 -13.83 -1.73 -13.78
CA LYS A 53 -14.53 -2.65 -14.68
C LYS A 53 -15.45 -3.60 -13.93
N THR A 54 -15.02 -4.10 -12.77
CA THR A 54 -15.85 -4.95 -11.90
C THR A 54 -17.08 -4.18 -11.39
N THR A 55 -16.90 -2.96 -10.89
CA THR A 55 -18.02 -2.12 -10.43
C THR A 55 -19.02 -1.82 -11.54
N GLU A 56 -18.55 -1.54 -12.76
CA GLU A 56 -19.42 -1.31 -13.92
C GLU A 56 -20.22 -2.56 -14.30
N LYS A 57 -19.63 -3.76 -14.20
CA LYS A 57 -20.31 -5.05 -14.45
C LYS A 57 -21.34 -5.44 -13.38
N GLU A 58 -21.15 -5.06 -12.12
CA GLU A 58 -22.11 -5.34 -11.04
C GLU A 58 -23.33 -4.41 -11.08
N THR A 59 -23.21 -3.27 -11.76
CA THR A 59 -24.28 -2.27 -11.86
C THR A 59 -25.21 -2.50 -13.06
N GLU A 60 -24.81 -3.36 -14.02
CA GLU A 60 -25.66 -3.89 -15.12
C GLU A 60 -26.51 -5.07 -14.66
#